data_AF-A0A8J5K1H3-F1
#
_entry.id   AF-A0A8J5K1H3-F1
#
_cell.length_a   1.000
_cell.length_b   1.000
_cell.length_c   1.000
_cell.angle_alpha   90.00
_cell.angle_beta   90.00
_cell.angle_gamma   90.00
#
_symmetry.space_group_name_H-M   'P 1'
#
loop_
_entity.id
_entity.type
_entity.pdbx_description
1 polymer ?
#
loop_
_entity_poly.entity_id
_entity_poly.type
_entity_poly.pdbx_seq_one_letter_code
_entity_poly.pdbx_strand_id
1 'polypeptide(L)'
;MVGDSKVKKSSSSSSSSSSWSMATANITDSHKVRFKDHAITNQTVTLTLMSSSDKVFMSLNKKEIYRNLGDRGLHLVVLNQHTGKVMARQVFDTFSVGVEEEMVEFIDDVRDGRILVFAVLDEASKTYHGEGGTN
;
A
#
# COMPACT_ATOMS: atom_id res chain seq x y z
N MET A 1 58.90 6.78 3.97
CA MET A 1 57.86 7.70 3.47
C MET A 1 56.77 6.84 2.86
N VAL A 2 55.62 6.80 3.54
CA VAL A 2 54.42 6.02 3.19
C VAL A 2 53.66 6.78 2.11
N GLY A 3 53.22 6.10 1.06
CA GLY A 3 52.43 6.67 -0.03
C GLY A 3 51.29 5.74 -0.40
N ASP A 4 50.27 5.68 0.45
CA ASP A 4 49.03 4.93 0.22
C ASP A 4 48.22 5.53 -0.94
N SER A 5 48.03 4.75 -2.00
CA SER A 5 47.18 5.10 -3.13
C SER A 5 45.71 4.90 -2.78
N LYS A 6 44.97 6.00 -2.66
CA LYS A 6 43.55 6.05 -2.30
C LYS A 6 42.67 5.55 -3.46
N VAL A 7 42.11 4.36 -3.30
CA VAL A 7 41.06 3.80 -4.16
C VAL A 7 39.81 4.70 -4.13
N LYS A 8 39.42 5.24 -5.29
CA LYS A 8 38.13 5.93 -5.47
C LYS A 8 37.03 4.88 -5.61
N LYS A 9 36.27 4.62 -4.54
CA LYS A 9 34.98 3.92 -4.63
C LYS A 9 33.93 4.90 -5.12
N SER A 10 33.54 4.81 -6.39
CA SER A 10 32.31 5.41 -6.91
C SER A 10 31.12 4.53 -6.50
N SER A 11 30.48 4.85 -5.39
CA SER A 11 29.17 4.30 -5.05
C SER A 11 28.09 5.23 -5.59
N SER A 12 27.60 4.94 -6.80
CA SER A 12 26.35 5.49 -7.32
C SER A 12 25.17 4.77 -6.63
N SER A 13 24.82 5.19 -5.42
CA SER A 13 23.52 4.85 -4.84
C SER A 13 22.56 6.00 -5.15
N SER A 14 21.80 5.88 -6.23
CA SER A 14 20.62 6.71 -6.47
C SER A 14 19.51 6.25 -5.51
N SER A 15 19.69 6.49 -4.23
CA SER A 15 18.61 6.42 -3.25
C SER A 15 17.80 7.71 -3.37
N SER A 16 16.86 7.74 -4.34
CA SER A 16 15.74 8.68 -4.29
C SER A 16 14.85 8.29 -3.12
N SER A 17 15.31 8.61 -1.91
CA SER A 17 14.51 8.48 -0.70
C SER A 17 13.46 9.57 -0.72
N SER A 18 12.36 9.30 -1.40
CA SER A 18 11.12 10.03 -1.16
C SER A 18 10.68 9.66 0.25
N SER A 19 11.15 10.44 1.24
CA SER A 19 10.78 10.34 2.65
C SER A 19 9.34 10.79 2.85
N TRP A 20 8.42 10.11 2.18
CA TRP A 20 6.99 10.26 2.39
C TRP A 20 6.63 9.58 3.72
N SER A 21 6.37 10.41 4.72
CA SER A 21 5.88 9.98 6.02
C SER A 21 4.38 10.29 6.14
N MET A 22 3.65 9.57 7.01
CA MET A 22 2.25 9.93 7.32
C MET A 22 2.10 11.32 7.92
N ALA A 23 3.16 11.91 8.48
CA ALA A 23 3.11 13.29 8.95
C ALA A 23 2.88 14.29 7.81
N THR A 24 3.23 13.89 6.57
CA THR A 24 3.01 14.68 5.34
C THR A 24 1.65 14.39 4.70
N ALA A 25 0.98 13.30 5.10
CA ALA A 25 -0.40 13.01 4.67
C ALA A 25 -1.35 13.97 5.39
N ASN A 26 -1.72 15.06 4.71
CA ASN A 26 -2.68 16.05 5.21
C ASN A 26 -4.12 15.48 5.20
N ILE A 27 -4.38 14.48 6.05
CA ILE A 27 -5.70 13.88 6.22
C ILE A 27 -6.54 14.85 7.05
N THR A 28 -7.28 15.71 6.37
CA THR A 28 -8.24 16.63 6.99
C THR A 28 -9.30 15.85 7.78
N ASP A 29 -9.92 16.48 8.78
CA ASP A 29 -10.94 15.81 9.61
C ASP A 29 -12.12 15.29 8.78
N SER A 30 -12.41 15.88 7.61
CA SER A 30 -13.43 15.41 6.67
C SER A 30 -13.14 14.03 6.08
N HIS A 31 -11.88 13.60 6.04
CA HIS A 31 -11.46 12.29 5.55
C HIS A 31 -11.27 11.26 6.67
N LYS A 32 -11.47 11.67 7.94
CA LYS A 32 -11.43 10.74 9.08
C LYS A 32 -12.82 10.16 9.31
N VAL A 33 -12.98 8.88 9.03
CA VAL A 33 -14.17 8.15 9.47
C VAL A 33 -14.05 7.89 10.98
N ARG A 34 -14.93 8.50 11.77
CA ARG A 34 -15.10 8.18 13.19
C ARG A 34 -16.38 7.39 13.35
N PHE A 35 -16.31 6.23 13.98
CA PHE A 35 -17.50 5.53 14.41
C PHE A 35 -18.16 6.37 15.50
N LYS A 36 -19.39 6.83 15.25
CA LYS A 36 -20.18 7.62 16.19
C LYS A 36 -20.25 6.85 17.51
N ASP A 37 -20.00 7.55 18.61
CA ASP A 37 -19.97 6.99 19.98
C ASP A 37 -18.80 6.04 20.29
N HIS A 38 -17.81 5.91 19.39
CA HIS A 38 -16.59 5.14 19.65
C HIS A 38 -15.43 6.04 20.07
N ALA A 39 -15.14 6.07 21.38
CA ALA A 39 -13.95 6.74 21.88
C ALA A 39 -12.69 6.00 21.39
N ILE A 40 -11.65 6.76 21.01
CA ILE A 40 -10.31 6.19 20.81
C ILE A 40 -9.75 5.87 22.19
N THR A 41 -9.75 4.58 22.54
CA THR A 41 -9.25 4.06 23.81
C THR A 41 -8.02 3.18 23.57
N ASN A 42 -7.45 2.61 24.65
CA ASN A 42 -6.40 1.59 24.55
C ASN A 42 -6.86 0.29 23.87
N GLN A 43 -8.17 0.16 23.61
CA GLN A 43 -8.77 -0.96 22.88
C GLN A 43 -9.08 -0.60 21.42
N THR A 44 -8.71 0.60 20.98
CA THR A 44 -8.93 1.07 19.60
C THR A 44 -7.64 0.96 18.81
N VAL A 45 -7.75 0.54 17.55
CA VAL A 45 -6.65 0.63 16.57
C VAL A 45 -6.94 1.75 15.58
N THR A 46 -5.92 2.54 15.26
CA THR A 46 -6.01 3.55 14.19
C THR A 46 -5.42 2.95 12.92
N LEU A 47 -6.29 2.58 11.99
CA LEU A 47 -5.88 2.20 10.63
C LEU A 47 -5.86 3.46 9.76
N THR A 48 -4.72 3.74 9.15
CA THR A 48 -4.60 4.80 8.15
C THR A 48 -4.32 4.16 6.80
N LEU A 49 -5.18 4.47 5.83
CA LEU A 49 -5.17 3.90 4.49
C LEU A 49 -5.03 5.00 3.46
N MET A 50 -4.20 4.77 2.44
CA MET A 50 -4.08 5.64 1.29
C MET A 50 -4.06 4.79 0.03
N SER A 51 -4.87 5.22 -0.93
CA SER A 51 -5.04 4.66 -2.26
C SER A 51 -4.91 5.84 -3.23
N SER A 52 -3.97 5.74 -4.16
CA SER A 52 -3.71 6.75 -5.20
C SER A 52 -3.36 6.07 -6.52
N SER A 53 -3.15 6.87 -7.56
CA SER A 53 -2.76 6.37 -8.89
C SER A 53 -1.34 5.81 -8.97
N ASP A 54 -0.50 6.07 -7.96
CA ASP A 54 0.94 5.77 -7.97
C ASP A 54 1.39 5.03 -6.70
N LYS A 55 0.52 4.88 -5.70
CA LYS A 55 0.92 4.37 -4.39
C LYS A 55 -0.27 3.87 -3.57
N VAL A 56 -0.06 2.72 -2.95
CA VAL A 56 -0.88 2.22 -1.84
C VAL A 56 -0.04 2.20 -0.59
N PHE A 57 -0.66 2.62 0.52
CA PHE A 57 0.02 2.66 1.79
C PHE A 57 -0.95 2.46 2.94
N MET A 58 -0.52 1.66 3.92
CA MET A 58 -1.31 1.29 5.09
C MET A 58 -0.44 1.37 6.34
N SER A 59 -0.97 1.97 7.40
CA SER A 59 -0.37 1.90 8.74
C SER A 59 -1.40 1.52 9.79
N LEU A 60 -0.91 0.88 10.85
CA LEU A 60 -1.66 0.61 12.06
C LEU A 60 -0.98 1.32 13.23
N ASN A 61 -1.72 2.16 13.95
CA ASN A 61 -1.19 2.96 15.06
C ASN A 61 0.07 3.75 14.66
N LYS A 62 0.05 4.36 13.46
CA LYS A 62 1.16 5.10 12.84
C LYS A 62 2.39 4.25 12.44
N LYS A 63 2.36 2.93 12.64
CA LYS A 63 3.39 2.02 12.17
C LYS A 63 3.00 1.47 10.79
N GLU A 64 3.87 1.69 9.80
CA GLU A 64 3.69 1.12 8.46
C GLU A 64 3.55 -0.40 8.52
N ILE A 65 2.50 -0.92 7.87
CA ILE A 65 2.21 -2.35 7.75
C ILE A 65 2.22 -2.83 6.30
N TYR A 66 2.03 -1.92 5.33
CA TYR A 66 2.04 -2.24 3.91
C TYR A 66 2.31 -0.99 3.07
N ARG A 67 3.07 -1.16 1.99
CA ARG A 67 3.36 -0.13 0.98
C ARG A 67 3.59 -0.80 -0.36
N ASN A 68 3.00 -0.24 -1.41
CA ASN A 68 3.25 -0.62 -2.80
C ASN A 68 3.26 0.62 -3.69
N LEU A 69 4.07 0.62 -4.75
CA LEU A 69 4.27 1.74 -5.67
C LEU A 69 4.05 1.36 -7.15
N GLY A 70 3.74 0.10 -7.47
CA GLY A 70 3.78 -0.32 -8.88
C GLY A 70 2.94 -1.53 -9.26
N ASP A 71 2.48 -2.33 -8.30
CA ASP A 71 1.56 -3.42 -8.63
C ASP A 71 0.15 -2.85 -8.77
N ARG A 72 -0.38 -2.82 -9.99
CA ARG A 72 -1.76 -2.45 -10.27
C ARG A 72 -2.72 -3.43 -9.60
N GLY A 73 -3.86 -2.91 -9.15
CA GLY A 73 -5.04 -3.70 -8.80
C GLY A 73 -5.53 -3.46 -7.38
N LEU A 74 -6.15 -4.48 -6.83
CA LEU A 74 -6.72 -4.49 -5.50
C LEU A 74 -5.74 -5.12 -4.51
N HIS A 75 -5.17 -4.28 -3.64
CA HIS A 75 -4.28 -4.71 -2.57
C HIS A 75 -5.09 -5.09 -1.33
N LEU A 76 -4.90 -6.31 -0.85
CA LEU A 76 -5.54 -6.87 0.33
C LEU A 76 -4.49 -7.14 1.41
N VAL A 77 -4.73 -6.66 2.62
CA VAL A 77 -3.96 -7.00 3.82
C VAL A 77 -4.88 -7.61 4.87
N VAL A 78 -4.53 -8.80 5.37
CA VAL A 78 -5.23 -9.47 6.47
C VAL A 78 -4.53 -9.18 7.78
N LEU A 79 -5.25 -8.67 8.78
CA LEU A 79 -4.74 -8.39 10.11
C LEU A 79 -5.37 -9.31 11.16
N ASN A 80 -4.56 -9.72 12.12
CA ASN A 80 -5.05 -10.30 13.36
C ASN A 80 -5.79 -9.24 14.17
N GLN A 81 -7.05 -9.50 14.52
CA GLN A 81 -7.93 -8.56 15.20
C GLN A 81 -7.49 -8.19 16.62
N HIS A 82 -6.77 -9.07 17.30
CA HIS A 82 -6.34 -8.83 18.68
C HIS A 82 -4.99 -8.11 18.73
N THR A 83 -4.06 -8.49 17.85
CA THR A 83 -2.67 -8.01 17.90
C THR A 83 -2.33 -6.97 16.84
N GLY A 84 -3.17 -6.81 15.81
CA GLY A 84 -2.89 -5.94 14.66
C GLY A 84 -1.76 -6.44 13.76
N LYS A 85 -1.23 -7.64 13.98
CA LYS A 85 -0.18 -8.21 13.14
C LYS A 85 -0.72 -8.55 11.76
N VAL A 86 0.08 -8.27 10.73
CA VAL A 86 -0.18 -8.72 9.36
C VAL A 86 -0.07 -10.24 9.32
N MET A 87 -1.10 -10.87 8.76
CA MET A 87 -1.20 -12.32 8.59
C MET A 87 -0.99 -12.74 7.15
N ALA A 88 -1.53 -11.97 6.20
CA ALA A 88 -1.37 -12.21 4.77
C ALA A 88 -1.45 -10.88 4.01
N ARG A 89 -0.92 -10.89 2.79
CA ARG A 89 -0.97 -9.81 1.81
C ARG A 89 -1.18 -10.44 0.44
N GLN A 90 -2.09 -9.90 -0.35
CA GLN A 90 -2.31 -10.32 -1.73
C GLN A 90 -2.61 -9.11 -2.60
N VAL A 91 -2.22 -9.16 -3.88
CA VAL A 91 -2.56 -8.14 -4.87
C VAL A 91 -3.29 -8.84 -6.00
N PHE A 92 -4.51 -8.38 -6.28
CA PHE A 92 -5.35 -8.90 -7.34
C PHE A 92 -5.38 -7.89 -8.48
N ASP A 93 -4.74 -8.19 -9.61
CA ASP A 93 -4.86 -7.36 -10.81
C ASP A 93 -6.23 -7.58 -11.45
N THR A 94 -7.22 -6.76 -11.08
CA THR A 94 -8.62 -6.90 -11.48
C THR A 94 -8.87 -6.79 -13.00
N PHE A 95 -7.82 -6.54 -13.79
CA PHE A 95 -7.87 -6.59 -15.27
C PHE A 95 -7.46 -7.94 -15.85
N SER A 96 -6.93 -8.84 -15.02
CA SER A 96 -6.55 -10.19 -15.44
C SER A 96 -7.74 -11.14 -15.36
N VAL A 97 -7.80 -12.10 -16.28
CA VAL A 97 -8.87 -13.11 -16.33
C VAL A 97 -8.70 -14.10 -15.18
N GLY A 98 -9.79 -14.44 -14.50
CA GLY A 98 -9.79 -15.47 -13.45
C GLY A 98 -9.39 -14.97 -12.05
N VAL A 99 -9.21 -13.65 -11.91
CA VAL A 99 -8.79 -13.02 -10.65
C VAL A 99 -9.94 -12.99 -9.64
N GLU A 100 -11.18 -12.99 -10.13
CA GLU A 100 -12.38 -13.07 -9.32
C GLU A 100 -12.47 -14.40 -8.56
N GLU A 101 -12.16 -15.53 -9.19
CA GLU A 101 -12.11 -16.83 -8.51
C GLU A 101 -10.97 -16.89 -7.50
N GLU A 102 -9.76 -16.43 -7.86
CA GLU A 102 -8.61 -16.39 -6.96
C GLU A 102 -8.89 -15.53 -5.71
N MET A 103 -9.59 -14.41 -5.90
CA MET A 103 -9.98 -13.51 -4.81
C MET A 103 -10.98 -14.17 -3.87
N VAL A 104 -11.97 -14.89 -4.40
CA VAL A 104 -12.95 -15.62 -3.59
C VAL A 104 -12.26 -16.72 -2.79
N GLU A 105 -11.43 -17.55 -3.43
CA GLU A 105 -10.68 -18.61 -2.75
C GLU A 105 -9.79 -18.06 -1.63
N PHE A 106 -9.08 -16.96 -1.90
CA PHE A 106 -8.26 -16.30 -0.89
C PHE A 106 -9.08 -15.83 0.31
N ILE A 107 -10.25 -15.22 0.07
CA ILE A 107 -11.11 -14.70 1.14
C ILE A 107 -11.72 -15.86 1.95
N ASP A 108 -12.14 -16.93 1.28
CA ASP A 108 -12.72 -18.12 1.93
C ASP A 108 -11.70 -18.82 2.85
N ASP A 109 -10.40 -18.76 2.51
CA ASP A 109 -9.31 -19.27 3.35
C ASP A 109 -9.01 -18.37 4.57
N VAL A 110 -9.52 -17.13 4.61
CA VAL A 110 -9.32 -16.23 5.75
C VAL A 110 -10.19 -16.69 6.93
N ARG A 111 -9.51 -17.15 7.98
CA ARG A 111 -10.16 -17.50 9.27
C ARG A 111 -11.05 -16.37 9.79
N ASP A 112 -12.16 -16.75 10.40
CA ASP A 112 -13.11 -15.83 11.02
C ASP A 112 -12.48 -14.84 12.00
N GLY A 113 -13.10 -13.65 12.04
CA GLY A 113 -12.77 -12.56 12.95
C GLY A 113 -11.51 -11.80 12.57
N ARG A 114 -10.95 -11.96 11.38
CA ARG A 114 -9.83 -11.13 10.88
C ARG A 114 -10.32 -9.80 10.32
N ILE A 115 -9.43 -8.83 10.30
CA ILE A 115 -9.67 -7.53 9.66
C ILE A 115 -9.05 -7.60 8.27
N LEU A 116 -9.87 -7.47 7.23
CA LEU A 116 -9.41 -7.37 5.85
C LEU A 116 -9.38 -5.88 5.46
N VAL A 117 -8.24 -5.44 4.92
CA VAL A 117 -8.04 -4.06 4.48
C VAL A 117 -7.78 -4.06 2.99
N PHE A 118 -8.59 -3.32 2.25
CA PHE A 118 -8.50 -3.20 0.79
C PHE A 118 -8.06 -1.81 0.39
N ALA A 119 -7.16 -1.69 -0.58
CA ALA A 119 -6.84 -0.45 -1.26
C ALA A 119 -6.61 -0.70 -2.74
N VAL A 120 -7.03 0.24 -3.56
CA VAL A 120 -6.82 0.17 -5.01
C VAL A 120 -5.56 0.95 -5.37
N LEU A 121 -4.73 0.39 -6.24
CA LEU A 121 -3.75 1.13 -7.03
C LEU A 121 -4.17 0.99 -8.48
N ASP A 122 -4.55 2.09 -9.11
CA ASP A 122 -4.94 2.07 -10.52
C ASP A 122 -4.05 3.00 -11.33
N GLU A 123 -3.61 2.52 -12.49
CA GLU A 123 -2.75 3.28 -13.38
C GLU A 123 -3.63 4.24 -14.18
N ALA A 124 -3.77 5.49 -13.70
CA ALA A 124 -4.61 6.52 -14.33
C ALA A 124 -4.15 6.95 -15.74
N SER A 125 -3.12 6.31 -16.32
CA SER A 125 -2.68 6.57 -17.69
C SER A 125 -2.18 5.29 -18.38
N LYS A 126 -3.09 4.40 -18.78
CA LYS A 126 -2.91 3.81 -20.11
C LYS A 126 -3.19 4.91 -21.12
N THR A 127 -2.14 5.67 -21.46
CA THR A 127 -2.12 6.50 -22.66
C THR A 127 -2.59 5.61 -23.80
N TYR A 128 -3.83 5.81 -24.27
CA TYR A 128 -4.22 5.34 -25.59
C TYR A 128 -3.26 6.03 -26.55
N HIS A 129 -2.20 5.35 -26.97
CA HIS A 129 -1.62 5.62 -28.27
C HIS A 129 -2.69 5.18 -29.27
N GLY A 130 -3.64 6.09 -29.52
CA GLY A 130 -4.46 6.01 -30.71
C GLY A 130 -3.48 6.03 -31.86
N GLU A 131 -3.31 4.87 -32.51
CA GLU A 131 -2.84 4.84 -33.88
C GLU A 131 -3.87 5.61 -34.70
N GLY A 132 -3.68 6.93 -34.78
CA GLY A 132 -4.30 7.80 -35.74
C GLY A 132 -3.68 7.50 -37.10
N GLY A 133 -4.05 6.37 -37.69
CA GLY A 133 -3.96 6.21 -39.12
C GLY A 133 -5.00 7.11 -39.76
N THR A 134 -4.56 8.18 -40.42
CA THR A 134 -5.28 8.80 -41.54
C THR A 134 -4.29 9.49 -42.49
N ASN A 135 -4.27 8.95 -43.72
CA ASN A 135 -3.84 9.47 -45.04
C ASN A 135 -2.41 9.99 -45.25
#